data_AF-A0A7X9CET7-F1
#
_entry.id   AF-A0A7X9CET7-F1
#
_cell.length_a   1.000
_cell.length_b   1.000
_cell.length_c   1.000
_cell.angle_alpha   90.00
_cell.angle_beta   90.00
_cell.angle_gamma   90.00
#
_symmetry.space_group_name_H-M   'P 1'
#
loop_
_entity.id
_entity.type
_entity.pdbx_description
1 polymer ?
#
loop_
_entity_poly.entity_id
_entity_poly.type
_entity_poly.pdbx_seq_one_letter_code
_entity_poly.pdbx_strand_id
1 'polypeptide(L)'
;MAKVKQLVSTKVMNEGLKYIEKDPMDNLPKLLDWSEKLVTRENHKGFHRKFQEIVADPDSNWYKLIERFFSELSPASKEKFLVNYMVNSGIVGIPMQDKAKKKYNCNVPWAILMDPTSACNLKCTGCWAAEYDKTDSLSYDILDRIINEGKEIGIYMYIFSGGEPLVRKNDLIRLAEEHS
;
A
#
# COMPACT_ATOMS: atom_id res chain seq x y z
N MET A 1 20.94 7.72 7.86
CA MET A 1 20.70 6.34 8.38
C MET A 1 19.36 5.74 7.93
N ALA A 2 18.24 6.47 7.94
CA ALA A 2 16.93 5.94 7.47
C ALA A 2 16.93 5.50 6.00
N LYS A 3 17.45 6.34 5.08
CA LYS A 3 17.61 6.00 3.65
C LYS A 3 18.46 4.74 3.41
N VAL A 4 19.51 4.51 4.21
CA VAL A 4 20.39 3.34 4.09
C VAL A 4 19.69 2.06 4.58
N LYS A 5 18.91 2.14 5.68
CA LYS A 5 18.07 1.01 6.12
C LYS A 5 16.95 0.70 5.11
N GLN A 6 16.38 1.72 4.48
CA GLN A 6 15.35 1.58 3.44
C GLN A 6 15.92 0.93 2.17
N LEU A 7 17.07 1.40 1.68
CA LEU A 7 17.79 0.82 0.53
C LEU A 7 18.25 -0.63 0.76
N VAL A 8 18.76 -0.93 1.95
CA VAL A 8 19.16 -2.30 2.32
C VAL A 8 17.91 -3.20 2.44
N SER A 9 16.80 -2.69 2.96
CA SER A 9 15.52 -3.40 2.98
C SER A 9 15.01 -3.69 1.57
N THR A 10 15.06 -2.74 0.64
CA THR A 10 14.59 -2.92 -0.73
C THR A 10 15.42 -3.95 -1.50
N LYS A 11 16.75 -3.96 -1.36
CA LYS A 11 17.58 -4.93 -2.09
C LYS A 11 17.47 -6.35 -1.50
N VAL A 12 17.42 -6.48 -0.18
CA VAL A 12 17.18 -7.76 0.49
C VAL A 12 15.77 -8.28 0.19
N MET A 13 14.77 -7.39 0.13
CA MET A 13 13.45 -7.78 -0.32
C MET A 13 13.43 -8.19 -1.77
N ASN A 14 14.05 -7.45 -2.68
CA ASN A 14 14.01 -7.80 -4.11
C ASN A 14 14.66 -9.17 -4.37
N GLU A 15 15.73 -9.53 -3.65
CA GLU A 15 16.29 -10.87 -3.71
C GLU A 15 15.42 -11.92 -3.00
N GLY A 16 14.77 -11.56 -1.89
CA GLY A 16 13.77 -12.41 -1.23
C GLY A 16 12.55 -12.68 -2.12
N LEU A 17 12.05 -11.66 -2.82
CA LEU A 17 10.95 -11.71 -3.79
C LEU A 17 11.27 -12.66 -4.93
N LYS A 18 12.46 -12.55 -5.53
CA LYS A 18 12.93 -13.49 -6.55
C LYS A 18 13.00 -14.94 -6.04
N TYR A 19 13.36 -15.14 -4.77
CA TYR A 19 13.40 -16.47 -4.16
C TYR A 19 11.99 -17.05 -3.96
N ILE A 20 11.02 -16.23 -3.56
CA ILE A 20 9.62 -16.63 -3.38
C ILE A 20 8.96 -16.92 -4.72
N GLU A 21 9.23 -16.15 -5.77
CA GLU A 21 8.59 -16.32 -7.08
C GLU A 21 8.80 -17.71 -7.71
N LYS A 22 9.87 -18.43 -7.33
CA LYS A 22 10.13 -19.79 -7.84
C LYS A 22 9.16 -20.83 -7.31
N ASP A 23 8.84 -20.75 -6.03
CA ASP A 23 7.91 -21.68 -5.38
C ASP A 23 7.20 -20.97 -4.22
N PRO A 24 6.18 -20.15 -4.53
CA PRO A 24 5.66 -19.16 -3.60
C PRO A 24 5.01 -19.77 -2.38
N MET A 25 4.24 -20.84 -2.56
CA MET A 25 3.47 -21.46 -1.47
C MET A 25 4.38 -22.29 -0.55
N ASP A 26 5.34 -23.03 -1.10
CA ASP A 26 6.30 -23.80 -0.30
C ASP A 26 7.29 -22.90 0.46
N ASN A 27 7.57 -21.69 -0.05
CA ASN A 27 8.44 -20.72 0.60
C ASN A 27 7.70 -19.72 1.50
N LEU A 28 6.36 -19.72 1.50
CA LEU A 28 5.57 -18.78 2.30
C LEU A 28 5.79 -18.92 3.82
N PRO A 29 5.87 -20.14 4.41
CA PRO A 29 6.23 -20.29 5.82
C PRO A 29 7.60 -19.66 6.15
N LYS A 30 8.61 -19.88 5.29
CA LYS A 30 9.96 -19.32 5.49
C LYS A 30 9.94 -17.78 5.43
N LEU A 31 9.12 -17.20 4.55
CA LEU A 31 8.93 -15.76 4.51
C LEU A 31 8.30 -15.24 5.80
N LEU A 32 7.30 -15.94 6.34
CA LEU A 32 6.69 -15.55 7.60
C LEU A 32 7.74 -15.57 8.73
N ASP A 33 8.58 -16.60 8.83
CA ASP A 33 9.67 -16.65 9.81
C ASP A 33 10.66 -15.49 9.66
N TRP A 34 10.97 -15.09 8.42
CA TRP A 34 11.82 -13.92 8.17
C TRP A 34 11.13 -12.62 8.59
N SER A 35 9.85 -12.50 8.28
CA SER A 35 9.06 -11.31 8.59
C SER A 35 8.91 -11.12 10.11
N GLU A 36 8.90 -12.20 10.90
CA GLU A 36 8.91 -12.14 12.36
C GLU A 36 10.07 -11.29 12.90
N LYS A 37 11.26 -11.39 12.27
CA LYS A 37 12.46 -10.63 12.66
C LYS A 37 12.32 -9.12 12.41
N LEU A 38 11.42 -8.73 11.50
CA LEU A 38 11.13 -7.33 11.17
C LEU A 38 9.94 -6.79 11.99
N VAL A 39 9.07 -7.70 12.45
CA VAL A 39 7.85 -7.42 13.19
C VAL A 39 8.17 -7.19 14.68
N THR A 40 8.39 -5.93 15.03
CA THR A 40 8.74 -5.53 16.42
C THR A 40 7.54 -5.10 17.26
N ARG A 41 6.35 -4.94 16.66
CA ARG A 41 5.16 -4.38 17.30
C ARG A 41 4.08 -5.43 17.54
N GLU A 42 3.35 -5.31 18.64
CA GLU A 42 2.31 -6.26 19.03
C GLU A 42 1.17 -6.39 18.00
N ASN A 43 0.73 -5.29 17.41
CA ASN A 43 -0.28 -5.33 16.34
C ASN A 43 0.22 -6.12 15.11
N HIS A 44 1.50 -5.96 14.76
CA HIS A 44 2.11 -6.70 13.65
C HIS A 44 2.32 -8.18 13.98
N LYS A 45 2.64 -8.53 15.23
CA LYS A 45 2.71 -9.93 15.69
C LYS A 45 1.35 -10.62 15.58
N GLY A 46 0.25 -9.90 15.85
CA GLY A 46 -1.11 -10.39 15.62
C GLY A 46 -1.37 -10.75 14.16
N PHE A 47 -0.97 -9.88 13.22
CA PHE A 47 -1.08 -10.17 11.79
C PHE A 47 -0.21 -11.35 11.37
N HIS A 48 1.03 -11.41 11.84
CA HIS A 48 1.95 -12.51 11.56
C HIS A 48 1.38 -13.87 11.94
N ARG A 49 0.83 -14.01 13.15
CA ARG A 49 0.15 -15.25 13.60
C ARG A 49 -1.03 -15.63 12.70
N LYS A 50 -1.86 -14.67 12.31
CA LYS A 50 -2.97 -14.94 11.38
C LYS A 50 -2.48 -15.42 10.02
N PHE A 51 -1.39 -14.87 9.51
CA PHE A 51 -0.79 -15.39 8.27
C PHE A 51 -0.26 -16.81 8.45
N GLN A 52 0.33 -17.17 9.59
CA GLN A 52 0.73 -18.55 9.87
C GLN A 52 -0.48 -19.50 9.88
N GLU A 53 -1.58 -19.10 10.52
CA GLU A 53 -2.84 -19.86 10.53
C GLU A 53 -3.40 -20.07 9.12
N ILE A 54 -3.42 -19.02 8.29
CA ILE A 54 -3.87 -19.09 6.89
C ILE A 54 -3.00 -20.06 6.08
N VAL A 55 -1.68 -19.99 6.22
CA VAL A 55 -0.74 -20.84 5.47
C VAL A 55 -0.84 -22.31 5.92
N ALA A 56 -1.23 -22.56 7.17
CA ALA A 56 -1.43 -23.90 7.69
C ALA A 56 -2.76 -24.54 7.26
N ASP A 57 -3.70 -23.77 6.68
CA ASP A 57 -5.01 -24.25 6.21
C ASP A 57 -5.20 -24.02 4.70
N PRO A 58 -4.78 -24.98 3.85
CA PRO A 58 -4.93 -24.92 2.40
C PRO A 58 -6.38 -24.80 1.91
N ASP A 59 -7.35 -25.23 2.72
CA ASP A 59 -8.76 -25.17 2.35
C ASP A 59 -9.38 -23.79 2.59
N SER A 60 -8.72 -22.94 3.37
CA SER A 60 -9.17 -21.58 3.65
C SER A 60 -9.26 -20.72 2.39
N ASN A 61 -10.24 -19.82 2.37
CA ASN A 61 -10.39 -18.85 1.29
C ASN A 61 -9.18 -17.90 1.17
N TRP A 62 -8.51 -17.60 2.29
CA TRP A 62 -7.33 -16.75 2.32
C TRP A 62 -6.10 -17.43 1.74
N TYR A 63 -5.91 -18.73 1.98
CA TYR A 63 -4.83 -19.50 1.34
C TYR A 63 -4.99 -19.48 -0.18
N LYS A 64 -6.21 -19.81 -0.66
CA LYS A 64 -6.56 -19.79 -2.09
C LYS A 64 -6.37 -18.40 -2.71
N LEU A 65 -6.67 -17.33 -1.97
CA LEU A 65 -6.42 -15.96 -2.44
C LEU A 65 -4.92 -15.67 -2.60
N ILE A 66 -4.09 -16.09 -1.64
CA ILE A 66 -2.63 -15.92 -1.71
C ILE A 66 -2.04 -16.73 -2.86
N GLU A 67 -2.49 -17.98 -3.05
CA GLU A 67 -2.08 -18.83 -4.17
C GLU A 67 -2.39 -18.17 -5.52
N ARG A 68 -3.61 -17.65 -5.68
CA ARG A 68 -4.02 -16.91 -6.89
C ARG A 68 -3.22 -15.62 -7.07
N PHE A 69 -2.92 -14.89 -6.00
CA PHE A 69 -2.05 -13.71 -6.06
C PHE A 69 -0.68 -14.06 -6.67
N PHE A 70 -0.08 -15.18 -6.26
CA PHE A 70 1.23 -15.57 -6.77
C PHE A 70 1.21 -16.20 -8.16
N SER A 71 0.15 -16.93 -8.50
CA SER A 71 0.03 -17.68 -9.77
C SER A 71 -0.60 -16.89 -10.91
N GLU A 72 -1.53 -15.98 -10.65
CA GLU A 72 -2.28 -15.25 -11.69
C GLU A 72 -1.70 -13.85 -11.99
N LEU A 73 -1.03 -13.21 -11.03
CA LEU A 73 -0.55 -11.84 -11.21
C LEU A 73 0.82 -11.75 -11.88
N SER A 74 1.01 -10.68 -12.66
CA SER A 74 2.30 -10.38 -13.28
C SER A 74 3.41 -10.17 -12.24
N PRO A 75 4.67 -10.52 -12.53
CA PRO A 75 5.81 -10.29 -11.61
C PRO A 75 5.89 -8.83 -11.12
N ALA A 76 5.72 -7.86 -12.03
CA ALA A 76 5.75 -6.44 -11.70
C ALA A 76 4.65 -6.06 -10.69
N SER A 77 3.43 -6.58 -10.86
CA SER A 77 2.33 -6.32 -9.93
C SER A 77 2.60 -6.94 -8.56
N LYS A 78 3.14 -8.16 -8.50
CA LYS A 78 3.51 -8.83 -7.26
C LYS A 78 4.59 -8.06 -6.51
N GLU A 79 5.66 -7.67 -7.19
CA GLU A 79 6.74 -6.87 -6.62
C GLU A 79 6.21 -5.55 -6.05
N LYS A 80 5.46 -4.77 -6.84
CA LYS A 80 4.93 -3.48 -6.40
C LYS A 80 3.98 -3.61 -5.22
N PHE A 81 3.12 -4.62 -5.21
CA PHE A 81 2.24 -4.87 -4.07
C PHE A 81 3.03 -5.20 -2.80
N LEU A 82 3.98 -6.14 -2.88
CA LEU A 82 4.77 -6.56 -1.72
C LEU A 82 5.67 -5.43 -1.19
N VAL A 83 6.27 -4.63 -2.09
CA VAL A 83 7.12 -3.50 -1.70
C VAL A 83 6.29 -2.34 -1.13
N ASN A 84 5.29 -1.88 -1.88
CA ASN A 84 4.59 -0.63 -1.54
C ASN A 84 3.51 -0.85 -0.47
N TYR A 85 2.72 -1.92 -0.58
CA TYR A 85 1.65 -2.20 0.38
C TYR A 85 2.18 -2.96 1.60
N MET A 86 2.76 -4.14 1.42
CA MET A 86 3.13 -4.96 2.60
C MET A 86 4.25 -4.32 3.42
N VAL A 87 5.24 -3.72 2.76
CA VAL A 87 6.45 -3.25 3.45
C VAL A 87 6.43 -1.75 3.70
N ASN A 88 6.25 -0.91 2.69
CA ASN A 88 6.25 0.53 2.90
C ASN A 88 5.08 0.97 3.79
N SER A 89 3.84 0.63 3.45
CA SER A 89 2.68 1.03 4.28
C SER A 89 2.52 0.15 5.53
N GLY A 90 2.75 -1.16 5.44
CA GLY A 90 2.53 -2.10 6.55
C GLY A 90 3.62 -2.12 7.63
N ILE A 91 4.89 -1.86 7.29
CA ILE A 91 6.02 -2.06 8.22
C ILE A 91 6.83 -0.77 8.42
N VAL A 92 7.29 -0.14 7.34
CA VAL A 92 8.23 0.99 7.38
C VAL A 92 7.54 2.30 7.77
N GLY A 93 6.34 2.56 7.24
CA GLY A 93 5.59 3.79 7.47
C GLY A 93 5.12 3.96 8.91
N ILE A 94 4.67 2.88 9.55
CA ILE A 94 4.11 2.90 10.91
C ILE A 94 5.04 3.56 11.96
N PRO A 95 6.33 3.21 12.09
CA PRO A 95 7.22 3.88 13.04
C PRO A 95 7.53 5.33 12.67
N MET A 96 7.44 5.72 11.39
CA MET A 96 7.57 7.12 10.97
C MET A 96 6.33 7.92 11.40
N GLN A 97 5.14 7.37 11.17
CA GLN A 97 3.86 7.96 11.59
C GLN A 97 3.85 8.19 13.09
N ASP A 98 4.27 7.23 13.91
CA ASP A 98 4.29 7.39 15.37
C ASP A 98 5.28 8.45 15.87
N LYS A 99 6.43 8.59 15.20
CA LYS A 99 7.37 9.68 15.49
C LYS A 99 6.74 11.04 15.15
N ALA A 100 6.05 11.13 14.01
CA ALA A 100 5.34 12.33 13.60
C ALA A 100 4.19 12.66 14.57
N LYS A 101 3.38 11.66 14.98
CA LYS A 101 2.31 11.82 15.99
C LYS A 101 2.83 12.43 17.28
N LYS A 102 3.94 11.91 17.80
CA LYS A 102 4.58 12.44 19.02
C LYS A 102 5.15 13.83 18.82
N LYS A 103 5.83 14.08 17.68
CA LYS A 103 6.46 15.37 17.38
C LYS A 103 5.43 16.50 17.24
N TYR A 104 4.35 16.25 16.52
CA TYR A 104 3.34 17.26 16.19
C TYR A 104 2.13 17.25 17.12
N ASN A 105 2.08 16.30 18.07
CA ASN A 105 0.98 16.13 19.02
C ASN A 105 -0.40 16.03 18.33
N CYS A 106 -0.46 15.27 17.24
CA CYS A 106 -1.67 15.07 16.44
C CYS A 106 -1.72 13.65 15.87
N ASN A 107 -2.90 13.23 15.43
CA ASN A 107 -3.06 11.95 14.76
C ASN A 107 -2.49 12.02 13.34
N VAL A 108 -1.68 11.02 12.98
CA VAL A 108 -1.20 10.80 11.61
C VAL A 108 -1.94 9.58 11.04
N PRO A 109 -2.62 9.73 9.90
CA PRO A 109 -3.36 8.63 9.29
C PRO A 109 -2.42 7.60 8.66
N TRP A 110 -2.93 6.40 8.42
CA TRP A 110 -2.18 5.35 7.70
C TRP A 110 -2.31 5.48 6.17
N ALA A 111 -3.48 5.93 5.71
CA ALA A 111 -3.80 6.15 4.31
C ALA A 111 -4.43 7.53 4.13
N ILE A 112 -4.27 8.10 2.94
CA ILE A 112 -4.98 9.30 2.50
C ILE A 112 -5.95 8.89 1.40
N LEU A 113 -7.24 9.16 1.61
CA LEU A 113 -8.22 9.19 0.54
C LEU A 113 -8.22 10.62 -0.02
N MET A 114 -7.99 10.75 -1.32
CA MET A 114 -7.98 12.04 -2.00
C MET A 114 -8.80 11.99 -3.27
N ASP A 115 -9.56 13.06 -3.49
CA ASP A 115 -10.45 13.21 -4.62
C ASP A 115 -9.76 14.11 -5.65
N PRO A 116 -9.24 13.59 -6.77
CA PRO A 116 -8.55 14.40 -7.77
C PRO A 116 -9.49 15.40 -8.44
N THR A 117 -10.78 15.05 -8.48
CA THR A 117 -11.86 15.83 -9.10
C THR A 117 -13.22 15.41 -8.57
N SER A 118 -14.16 16.36 -8.49
CA SER A 118 -15.58 16.06 -8.30
C SER A 118 -16.30 15.75 -9.61
N ALA A 119 -15.63 15.90 -10.77
CA ALA A 119 -16.20 15.57 -12.07
C ALA A 119 -16.49 14.07 -12.20
N CYS A 120 -17.65 13.73 -12.76
CA CYS A 120 -18.07 12.35 -12.96
C CYS A 120 -18.82 12.20 -14.29
N ASN A 121 -18.46 11.18 -15.06
CA ASN A 121 -19.10 10.83 -16.33
C ASN A 121 -20.43 10.06 -16.15
N LEU A 122 -20.88 9.82 -14.90
CA LEU A 122 -22.12 9.12 -14.55
C LEU A 122 -23.03 9.98 -13.64
N LYS A 123 -24.25 9.47 -13.40
CA LYS A 123 -25.30 10.09 -12.57
C LYS A 123 -26.03 9.04 -11.73
N CYS A 124 -25.29 8.33 -10.89
CA CYS A 124 -25.81 7.19 -10.13
C CYS A 124 -26.85 7.62 -9.09
N THR A 125 -27.97 6.91 -9.00
CA THR A 125 -28.96 7.07 -7.92
C THR A 125 -28.31 6.75 -6.57
N GLY A 126 -28.44 7.66 -5.60
CA GLY A 126 -27.87 7.47 -4.24
C GLY A 126 -26.37 7.78 -4.12
N CYS A 127 -25.77 8.42 -5.12
CA CYS A 127 -24.37 8.86 -5.03
C CYS A 127 -24.26 10.06 -4.07
N TRP A 128 -23.55 9.87 -2.95
CA TRP A 128 -23.26 10.94 -1.98
C TRP A 128 -22.48 12.12 -2.60
N ALA A 129 -21.64 11.86 -3.60
CA ALA A 129 -20.86 12.87 -4.32
C ALA A 129 -21.63 13.58 -5.45
N ALA A 130 -22.87 13.16 -5.76
CA ALA A 130 -23.68 13.81 -6.80
C ALA A 130 -24.18 15.20 -6.38
N GLU A 131 -24.20 15.48 -5.08
CA GLU A 131 -24.59 16.77 -4.51
C GLU A 131 -23.45 17.81 -4.57
N TYR A 132 -22.22 17.39 -4.89
CA TYR A 132 -21.11 18.32 -5.05
C TYR A 132 -21.19 19.08 -6.36
N ASP A 133 -20.78 20.35 -6.32
CA ASP A 133 -20.48 21.10 -7.52
C ASP A 133 -19.36 20.38 -8.27
N LYS A 134 -19.67 19.89 -9.49
CA LYS A 134 -18.78 19.04 -10.31
C LYS A 134 -17.62 19.82 -10.95
N THR A 135 -17.26 20.96 -10.38
CA THR A 135 -16.29 21.92 -10.92
C THR A 135 -14.93 21.83 -10.24
N ASP A 136 -14.86 21.19 -9.07
CA ASP A 136 -13.65 21.20 -8.26
C ASP A 136 -12.65 20.15 -8.74
N SER A 137 -11.38 20.56 -8.78
CA SER A 137 -10.28 19.73 -9.24
C SER A 137 -8.98 20.21 -8.62
N LEU A 138 -8.21 19.28 -8.06
CA LEU A 138 -6.86 19.57 -7.59
C LEU A 138 -5.92 19.68 -8.79
N SER A 139 -4.95 20.59 -8.75
CA SER A 139 -3.89 20.58 -9.76
C SER A 139 -3.01 19.34 -9.59
N TYR A 140 -2.34 18.94 -10.67
CA TYR A 140 -1.35 17.86 -10.62
C TYR A 140 -0.30 18.11 -9.52
N ASP A 141 0.25 19.33 -9.47
CA ASP A 141 1.29 19.71 -8.52
C ASP A 141 0.82 19.60 -7.07
N ILE A 142 -0.46 19.85 -6.77
CA ILE A 142 -1.00 19.66 -5.44
C ILE A 142 -1.10 18.17 -5.10
N LEU A 143 -1.55 17.34 -6.03
CA LEU A 143 -1.63 15.88 -5.84
C LEU A 143 -0.25 15.27 -5.58
N ASP A 144 0.74 15.62 -6.41
CA ASP A 144 2.14 15.19 -6.23
C ASP A 144 2.70 15.68 -4.89
N ARG A 145 2.50 16.96 -4.54
CA ARG A 145 2.94 17.51 -3.25
C ARG A 145 2.35 16.75 -2.06
N ILE A 146 1.04 16.47 -2.07
CA ILE A 146 0.37 15.71 -1.00
C ILE A 146 1.03 14.33 -0.82
N ILE A 147 1.35 13.64 -1.91
CA ILE A 147 2.01 12.32 -1.84
C ILE A 147 3.43 12.43 -1.28
N ASN A 148 4.19 13.43 -1.72
CA ASN A 148 5.54 13.67 -1.21
C ASN A 148 5.53 13.98 0.30
N GLU A 149 4.69 14.93 0.73
CA GLU A 149 4.52 15.30 2.14
C GLU A 149 4.05 14.10 2.98
N GLY A 150 3.10 13.31 2.46
CA GLY A 150 2.63 12.10 3.12
C GLY A 150 3.73 11.06 3.32
N LYS A 151 4.57 10.83 2.30
CA LYS A 151 5.73 9.91 2.38
C LYS A 151 6.73 10.35 3.45
N GLU A 152 6.97 11.65 3.63
CA GLU A 152 7.88 12.17 4.67
C GLU A 152 7.44 11.80 6.09
N ILE A 153 6.14 11.68 6.32
CA ILE A 153 5.55 11.27 7.61
C ILE A 153 5.12 9.80 7.66
N GLY A 154 5.46 9.02 6.63
CA GLY A 154 5.28 7.57 6.59
C GLY A 154 3.94 7.09 6.01
N ILE A 155 3.25 7.91 5.23
CA ILE A 155 2.01 7.53 4.53
C ILE A 155 2.37 7.04 3.13
N TYR A 156 2.02 5.79 2.84
CA TYR A 156 2.32 5.11 1.57
C TYR A 156 1.09 4.53 0.88
N MET A 157 -0.09 4.58 1.52
CA MET A 157 -1.35 4.14 0.95
C MET A 157 -2.19 5.34 0.54
N TYR A 158 -2.52 5.42 -0.74
CA TYR A 158 -3.34 6.49 -1.30
C TYR A 158 -4.52 5.87 -2.03
N ILE A 159 -5.71 6.40 -1.76
CA ILE A 159 -6.97 5.95 -2.36
C ILE A 159 -7.52 7.12 -3.15
N PHE A 160 -7.77 6.90 -4.45
CA PHE A 160 -8.36 7.91 -5.30
C PHE A 160 -9.88 7.73 -5.35
N SER A 161 -10.62 8.78 -5.00
CA SER A 161 -12.09 8.83 -5.06
C SER A 161 -12.58 10.15 -5.67
N GLY A 162 -13.76 10.64 -5.29
CA GLY A 162 -14.36 11.88 -5.76
C GLY A 162 -15.61 11.65 -6.59
N GLY A 163 -15.65 12.26 -7.78
CA GLY A 163 -16.59 11.88 -8.83
C GLY A 163 -16.18 10.54 -9.46
N GLU A 164 -15.75 10.56 -10.72
CA GLU A 164 -15.08 9.41 -11.34
C GLU A 164 -13.58 9.73 -11.48
N PRO A 165 -12.70 9.15 -10.64
CA PRO A 165 -11.26 9.45 -10.66
C PRO A 165 -10.62 9.26 -12.04
N LEU A 166 -11.06 8.25 -12.79
CA LEU A 166 -10.49 7.92 -14.10
C LEU A 166 -10.87 8.92 -15.20
N VAL A 167 -11.72 9.92 -14.92
CA VAL A 167 -11.82 11.12 -15.79
C VAL A 167 -10.47 11.82 -15.89
N ARG A 168 -9.64 11.74 -14.84
CA ARG A 168 -8.25 12.25 -14.80
C ARG A 168 -7.20 11.15 -14.97
N LYS A 169 -7.51 10.11 -15.76
CA LYS A 169 -6.63 8.93 -15.93
C LYS A 169 -5.17 9.26 -16.24
N ASN A 170 -4.91 10.24 -17.10
CA ASN A 170 -3.54 10.60 -17.49
C ASN A 170 -2.72 11.11 -16.30
N ASP A 171 -3.31 11.94 -15.45
CA ASP A 171 -2.64 12.43 -14.24
C ASP A 171 -2.40 11.30 -13.24
N LEU A 172 -3.39 10.42 -13.05
CA LEU A 172 -3.28 9.31 -12.10
C LEU A 172 -2.21 8.29 -12.52
N ILE A 173 -2.12 7.99 -13.82
CA ILE A 173 -1.05 7.14 -14.35
C ILE A 173 0.31 7.80 -14.13
N ARG A 174 0.43 9.10 -14.46
CA ARG A 174 1.68 9.84 -14.28
C ARG A 174 2.12 9.87 -12.80
N LEU A 175 1.20 10.12 -11.87
CA LEU A 175 1.49 10.03 -10.43
C LEU A 175 1.94 8.62 -10.03
N ALA A 176 1.30 7.58 -10.55
CA ALA A 176 1.68 6.20 -10.27
C ALA A 176 3.09 5.87 -10.81
N GLU A 177 3.48 6.43 -11.95
CA GLU A 177 4.83 6.30 -12.52
C GLU A 177 5.88 7.06 -11.69
N GLU A 178 5.60 8.31 -11.32
CA GLU A 178 6.51 9.16 -10.53
C GLU A 178 6.71 8.65 -9.09
N HIS A 179 5.76 7.86 -8.57
CA HIS A 179 5.75 7.37 -7.19
C HIS A 179 5.90 5.85 -7.02
N SER A 180 6.22 5.12 -8.10
CA SER A 180 6.25 3.65 -8.17
C SER A 180 7.36 2.99 -7.37
#